data_AF-A0A7H0GM75-F1
#
_entry.id   AF-A0A7H0GM75-F1
#
_cell.length_a   1.000
_cell.length_b   1.000
_cell.length_c   1.000
_cell.angle_alpha   90.00
_cell.angle_beta   90.00
_cell.angle_gamma   90.00
#
_symmetry.space_group_name_H-M   'P 1'
#
loop_
_entity.id
_entity.type
_entity.pdbx_description
1 polymer ?
#
loop_
_entity_poly.entity_id
_entity_poly.type
_entity_poly.pdbx_seq_one_letter_code
_entity_poly.pdbx_strand_id
1 'polypeptide(L)'
;MFNLLVTADENGWSGQPTNFALSRCVREYTDAAITERFGSLDEASAAELMRIPSVFAYEEGVGKAPKFGRITGVSKRSNRMEVRVDYEFINLPKFLTNEELWSMGAELDLGSWESPRTHWAVKDVDLSRELLSKGVLLPAQFASQRQPTAGIPRVVRSHVIISPVEAGHSSKPESPIPRPHNAIPVRRVNRPYLPSN
;
A
#
# COMPACT_ATOMS: atom_id res chain seq x y z
N MET A 1 1.53 3.30 9.44
CA MET A 1 2.50 3.39 8.32
C MET A 1 3.91 3.03 8.75
N PHE A 2 4.65 2.33 7.88
CA PHE A 2 6.10 2.08 8.03
C PHE A 2 6.79 1.98 6.66
N ASN A 3 8.11 2.15 6.62
CA ASN A 3 8.93 1.89 5.43
C ASN A 3 9.39 0.44 5.40
N LEU A 4 9.24 -0.23 4.26
CA LEU A 4 9.89 -1.50 3.97
C LEU A 4 10.95 -1.28 2.90
N LEU A 5 12.21 -1.56 3.23
CA LEU A 5 13.32 -1.48 2.29
C LEU A 5 13.91 -2.88 2.12
N VAL A 6 13.90 -3.40 0.91
CA VAL A 6 14.33 -4.77 0.59
C VAL A 6 15.52 -4.72 -0.36
N THR A 7 16.57 -5.48 -0.08
CA THR A 7 17.76 -5.54 -0.95
C THR A 7 18.25 -6.98 -1.17
N ALA A 8 18.68 -7.27 -2.40
CA ALA A 8 19.44 -8.47 -2.76
C ALA A 8 20.89 -8.40 -2.25
N ASP A 9 21.40 -7.19 -1.98
CA ASP A 9 22.75 -7.00 -1.51
C ASP A 9 22.87 -7.48 -0.06
N GLU A 10 23.55 -8.61 0.10
CA GLU A 10 23.94 -9.20 1.38
C GLU A 10 24.60 -8.24 2.36
N ASN A 11 25.25 -7.19 1.85
CA ASN A 11 25.95 -6.15 2.60
C ASN A 11 25.18 -4.82 2.62
N GLY A 12 23.98 -4.76 2.04
CA GLY A 12 23.22 -3.52 1.89
C GLY A 12 22.87 -2.84 3.22
N TRP A 13 22.73 -3.63 4.30
CA TRP A 13 22.47 -3.16 5.66
C TRP A 13 23.70 -3.21 6.58
N SER A 14 24.89 -2.91 6.05
CA SER A 14 26.16 -2.89 6.78
C SER A 14 26.45 -1.56 7.51
N GLY A 15 25.50 -0.63 7.54
CA GLY A 15 25.67 0.71 8.12
C GLY A 15 26.16 1.75 7.11
N GLN A 16 26.27 1.38 5.83
CA GLN A 16 26.50 2.31 4.74
C GLN A 16 25.18 2.67 4.04
N PRO A 17 25.04 3.90 3.52
CA PRO A 17 23.86 4.32 2.77
C PRO A 17 23.60 3.42 1.56
N THR A 18 22.33 3.12 1.31
CA THR A 18 21.90 2.22 0.24
C THR A 18 21.25 3.01 -0.89
N ASN A 19 21.45 2.57 -2.13
CA ASN A 19 20.80 3.20 -3.29
C ASN A 19 19.70 2.28 -3.84
N PHE A 20 18.63 2.90 -4.30
CA PHE A 20 17.52 2.24 -4.95
C PHE A 20 17.23 2.93 -6.29
N ALA A 21 16.79 2.16 -7.28
CA ALA A 21 16.28 2.75 -8.52
C ALA A 21 15.02 3.58 -8.22
N LEU A 22 14.96 4.81 -8.74
CA LEU A 22 13.86 5.75 -8.48
C LEU A 22 12.49 5.18 -8.86
N SER A 23 12.42 4.37 -9.93
CA SER A 23 11.20 3.68 -10.36
C SER A 23 10.68 2.67 -9.34
N ARG A 24 11.53 2.22 -8.40
CA ARG A 24 11.22 1.21 -7.36
C ARG A 24 11.13 1.81 -5.96
N CYS A 25 11.18 3.13 -5.82
CA CYS A 25 11.04 3.82 -4.54
C CYS A 25 9.63 4.41 -4.40
N VAL A 26 8.93 4.00 -3.34
CA VAL A 26 7.61 4.49 -2.91
C VAL A 26 6.60 4.46 -4.07
N ARG A 27 6.67 3.36 -4.83
CA ARG A 27 5.86 3.10 -6.04
C ARG A 27 5.61 1.60 -6.14
N GLU A 28 6.70 0.84 -6.30
CA GLU A 28 6.62 -0.61 -6.33
C GLU A 28 6.13 -1.12 -4.98
N TYR A 29 5.09 -1.97 -5.00
CA TYR A 29 4.44 -2.54 -3.81
C TYR A 29 3.92 -1.52 -2.78
N THR A 30 3.68 -0.28 -3.23
CA THR A 30 3.11 0.80 -2.43
C THR A 30 1.72 1.12 -2.97
N ASP A 31 0.74 1.32 -2.09
CA ASP A 31 -0.61 1.70 -2.51
C ASP A 31 -0.59 2.98 -3.36
N ALA A 32 -1.54 3.10 -4.29
CA ALA A 32 -1.60 4.21 -5.22
C ALA A 32 -1.75 5.57 -4.53
N ALA A 33 -2.55 5.67 -3.46
CA ALA A 33 -2.75 6.91 -2.71
C ALA A 33 -1.48 7.31 -1.93
N ILE A 34 -0.75 6.33 -1.41
CA ILE A 34 0.55 6.54 -0.74
C ILE A 34 1.60 6.98 -1.76
N THR A 35 1.61 6.36 -2.94
CA THR A 35 2.49 6.70 -4.05
C THR A 35 2.22 8.12 -4.56
N GLU A 36 0.96 8.52 -4.67
CA GLU A 36 0.58 9.89 -5.05
C GLU A 36 1.10 10.91 -4.02
N ARG A 37 0.98 10.59 -2.73
CA ARG A 37 1.41 11.47 -1.64
C ARG A 37 2.93 11.59 -1.52
N PHE A 38 3.67 10.49 -1.68
CA PHE A 38 5.09 10.43 -1.30
C PHE A 38 6.04 10.09 -2.44
N GLY A 39 5.54 9.59 -3.57
CA GLY A 39 6.35 9.10 -4.69
C GLY A 39 7.17 10.20 -5.36
N SER A 40 6.78 11.48 -5.21
CA SER A 40 7.59 12.61 -5.66
C SER A 40 8.96 12.63 -4.96
N LEU A 41 9.04 12.13 -3.72
CA LEU A 41 10.19 12.23 -2.82
C LEU A 41 10.75 13.66 -2.78
N ASP A 42 9.87 14.66 -2.74
CA ASP A 42 10.24 16.03 -2.42
C ASP A 42 10.61 16.17 -0.93
N GLU A 43 11.03 17.37 -0.53
CA GLU A 43 11.51 17.63 0.82
C GLU A 43 10.44 17.32 1.89
N ALA A 44 9.19 17.69 1.64
CA ALA A 44 8.09 17.44 2.57
C ALA A 44 7.80 15.93 2.69
N SER A 45 7.73 15.24 1.56
CA SER A 45 7.53 13.79 1.49
C SER A 45 8.66 13.04 2.21
N ALA A 46 9.91 13.40 1.93
CA ALA A 46 11.08 12.83 2.59
C ALA A 46 11.05 13.06 4.10
N ALA A 47 10.71 14.29 4.54
CA ALA A 47 10.61 14.63 5.95
C ALA A 47 9.54 13.78 6.68
N GLU A 48 8.43 13.46 6.04
CA GLU A 48 7.42 12.56 6.61
C GLU A 48 7.88 11.10 6.65
N LEU A 49 8.48 10.60 5.57
CA LEU A 49 8.99 9.23 5.50
C LEU A 49 10.13 8.96 6.51
N MET A 50 10.90 9.98 6.89
CA MET A 50 11.92 9.89 7.94
C MET A 50 11.35 9.83 9.37
N ARG A 51 10.06 10.15 9.57
CA ARG A 51 9.41 10.11 10.90
C ARG A 51 8.79 8.75 11.23
N ILE A 52 8.51 7.94 10.21
CA ILE A 52 7.89 6.62 10.40
C ILE A 52 8.97 5.53 10.57
N PRO A 53 8.66 4.41 11.25
CA PRO A 53 9.62 3.33 11.46
C PRO A 53 10.00 2.66 10.13
N SER A 54 11.16 2.00 10.11
CA SER A 54 11.66 1.27 8.95
C SER A 54 12.04 -0.17 9.29
N VAL A 55 11.67 -1.06 8.39
CA VAL A 55 12.13 -2.45 8.32
C VAL A 55 13.10 -2.57 7.15
N PHE A 56 14.35 -2.90 7.46
CA PHE A 56 15.43 -3.11 6.52
C PHE A 56 15.59 -4.61 6.29
N ALA A 57 14.91 -5.11 5.26
CA ALA A 57 14.82 -6.52 4.94
C ALA A 57 15.76 -6.90 3.79
N TYR A 58 15.98 -8.19 3.65
CA TYR A 58 16.66 -8.76 2.51
C TYR A 58 15.66 -9.50 1.64
N GLU A 59 15.98 -9.62 0.35
CA GLU A 59 15.24 -10.55 -0.51
C GLU A 59 15.25 -11.95 0.12
N GLU A 60 14.16 -12.70 -0.08
CA GLU A 60 13.96 -14.02 0.53
C GLU A 60 15.13 -14.98 0.23
N GLY A 61 15.67 -14.94 -0.99
CA GLY A 61 16.82 -15.76 -1.38
C GLY A 61 18.12 -15.47 -0.61
N VAL A 62 18.24 -14.31 0.04
CA VAL A 62 19.41 -13.96 0.87
C VAL A 62 19.29 -14.57 2.27
N GLY A 63 18.07 -14.77 2.78
CA GLY A 63 17.82 -15.46 4.06
C GLY A 63 18.32 -14.76 5.32
N LYS A 64 18.86 -13.53 5.24
CA LYS A 64 19.33 -12.76 6.41
C LYS A 64 18.15 -12.13 7.15
N ALA A 65 18.25 -12.09 8.49
CA ALA A 65 17.24 -11.47 9.33
C ALA A 65 17.11 -9.98 9.04
N PRO A 66 15.88 -9.44 8.96
CA PRO A 66 15.66 -8.01 8.79
C PRO A 66 16.16 -7.23 10.01
N LYS A 67 16.40 -5.93 9.82
CA LYS A 67 16.77 -4.99 10.88
C LYS A 67 15.68 -3.95 11.07
N PHE A 68 15.56 -3.43 12.29
CA PHE A 68 14.65 -2.35 12.62
C PHE A 68 15.41 -1.03 12.75
N GLY A 69 14.76 0.08 12.39
CA GLY A 69 15.33 1.40 12.60
C GLY A 69 14.50 2.50 11.95
N ARG A 70 15.17 3.52 11.41
CA ARG A 70 14.52 4.61 10.66
C ARG A 70 15.42 5.14 9.55
N ILE A 71 14.81 5.78 8.57
CA ILE A 71 15.51 6.58 7.57
C ILE A 71 15.91 7.92 8.21
N THR A 72 17.15 8.35 7.96
CA THR A 72 17.70 9.62 8.48
C THR A 72 18.04 10.61 7.36
N GLY A 73 18.06 10.14 6.11
CA GLY A 73 18.28 10.99 4.94
C GLY A 73 17.75 10.35 3.66
N VAL A 74 17.19 11.18 2.77
CA VAL A 74 16.74 10.77 1.44
C VAL A 74 17.28 11.78 0.43
N SER A 75 18.04 11.31 -0.56
CA SER A 75 18.58 12.16 -1.62
C SER A 75 18.28 11.57 -2.99
N LYS A 76 17.46 12.27 -3.77
CA LYS A 76 17.24 11.98 -5.20
C LYS A 76 18.47 12.37 -6.00
N ARG A 77 18.97 11.44 -6.80
CA ARG A 77 20.04 11.64 -7.78
C ARG A 77 19.43 11.56 -9.16
N SER A 78 18.79 12.66 -9.58
CA SER A 78 18.01 12.72 -10.83
C SER A 78 18.82 12.33 -12.07
N ASN A 79 20.12 12.64 -12.10
CA ASN A 79 21.03 12.25 -13.18
C ASN A 79 21.29 10.74 -13.27
N ARG A 80 21.08 9.99 -12.19
CA ARG A 80 21.27 8.53 -12.12
C ARG A 80 19.97 7.75 -12.01
N MET A 81 18.82 8.44 -11.97
CA MET A 81 17.52 7.83 -11.70
C MET A 81 17.56 6.94 -10.43
N GLU A 82 18.26 7.41 -9.40
CA GLU A 82 18.49 6.69 -8.15
C GLU A 82 18.05 7.55 -6.96
N VAL A 83 17.74 6.87 -5.86
CA VAL A 83 17.51 7.46 -4.54
C VAL A 83 18.52 6.86 -3.58
N ARG A 84 19.31 7.72 -2.95
CA ARG A 84 20.15 7.34 -1.81
C ARG A 84 19.35 7.46 -0.53
N VAL A 85 19.46 6.44 0.32
CA VAL A 85 18.84 6.38 1.64
C VAL A 85 19.94 6.24 2.69
N ASP A 86 20.03 7.24 3.57
CA ASP A 86 20.81 7.17 4.80
C ASP A 86 19.87 6.70 5.93
N TYR A 87 20.37 5.85 6.82
CA TYR A 87 19.55 5.19 7.84
C TYR A 87 20.33 4.93 9.13
N GLU A 88 19.61 4.64 10.20
CA GLU A 88 20.17 4.13 11.44
C GLU A 88 19.37 2.94 11.94
N PHE A 89 20.07 2.01 12.61
CA PHE A 89 19.43 0.88 13.27
C PHE A 89 19.06 1.22 14.70
N ILE A 90 17.93 0.69 15.13
CA ILE A 90 17.47 0.77 16.51
C ILE A 90 17.50 -0.66 17.04
N ASN A 91 18.39 -0.89 18.00
CA ASN A 91 18.60 -2.23 18.53
C ASN A 91 17.42 -2.66 19.40
N LEU A 92 16.78 -3.76 19.02
CA LEU A 92 15.71 -4.38 19.80
C LEU A 92 16.23 -5.69 20.42
N PRO A 93 15.79 -6.07 21.63
CA PRO A 93 16.17 -7.34 22.25
C PRO A 93 15.84 -8.56 21.38
N LYS A 94 14.74 -8.46 20.61
CA LYS A 94 14.28 -9.43 19.63
C LYS A 94 13.66 -8.68 18.47
N PHE A 95 13.92 -9.16 17.25
CA PHE A 95 13.18 -8.77 16.05
C PHE A 95 12.80 -10.02 15.25
N LEU A 96 12.31 -9.83 14.02
CA LEU A 96 11.87 -10.90 13.15
C LEU A 96 13.06 -11.66 12.54
N THR A 97 12.85 -12.95 12.26
CA THR A 97 13.64 -13.68 11.25
C THR A 97 13.18 -13.31 9.83
N ASN A 98 13.93 -13.73 8.81
CA ASN A 98 13.53 -13.56 7.41
C ASN A 98 12.22 -14.30 7.12
N GLU A 99 12.13 -15.55 7.56
CA GLU A 99 10.93 -16.39 7.43
C GLU A 99 9.73 -15.77 8.17
N GLU A 100 9.92 -15.27 9.39
CA GLU A 100 8.84 -14.62 10.14
C GLU A 100 8.30 -13.40 9.41
N LEU A 101 9.16 -12.55 8.85
CA LEU A 101 8.74 -11.37 8.07
C LEU A 101 7.87 -11.78 6.89
N TRP A 102 8.34 -12.70 6.04
CA TRP A 102 7.60 -13.10 4.84
C TRP A 102 6.36 -13.95 5.15
N SER A 103 6.32 -14.63 6.30
CA SER A 103 5.11 -15.30 6.79
C SER A 103 3.99 -14.34 7.19
N MET A 104 4.31 -13.08 7.51
CA MET A 104 3.35 -12.05 7.93
C MET A 104 2.76 -11.25 6.75
N GLY A 105 2.69 -11.86 5.56
CA GLY A 105 2.33 -11.14 4.35
C GLY A 105 0.93 -10.52 4.39
N ALA A 106 -0.04 -11.18 5.02
CA ALA A 106 -1.39 -10.63 5.15
C ALA A 106 -1.44 -9.47 6.18
N GLU A 107 -0.73 -9.62 7.30
CA GLU A 107 -0.71 -8.66 8.39
C GLU A 107 0.04 -7.38 8.01
N LEU A 108 1.15 -7.51 7.29
CA LEU A 108 2.04 -6.41 6.92
C LEU A 108 1.83 -5.89 5.50
N ASP A 109 0.81 -6.38 4.79
CA ASP A 109 0.50 -6.04 3.41
C ASP A 109 1.70 -6.29 2.47
N LEU A 110 2.32 -7.47 2.58
CA LEU A 110 3.42 -7.91 1.74
C LEU A 110 2.88 -8.77 0.58
N GLY A 111 3.15 -8.33 -0.64
CA GLY A 111 2.72 -9.06 -1.84
C GLY A 111 3.56 -10.32 -2.06
N SER A 112 2.97 -11.37 -2.65
CA SER A 112 3.66 -12.64 -2.93
C SER A 112 4.86 -12.51 -3.89
N TRP A 113 4.99 -11.39 -4.59
CA TRP A 113 6.09 -11.11 -5.53
C TRP A 113 7.05 -10.02 -5.04
N GLU A 114 6.88 -9.58 -3.80
CA GLU A 114 7.70 -8.53 -3.17
C GLU A 114 9.02 -9.12 -2.62
N SER A 115 8.99 -10.39 -2.23
CA SER A 115 10.11 -11.09 -1.58
C SER A 115 11.38 -11.28 -2.42
N PRO A 116 11.34 -11.44 -3.76
CA PRO A 116 12.54 -11.62 -4.58
C PRO A 116 12.96 -10.33 -5.30
N ARG A 117 12.59 -9.14 -4.80
CA ARG A 117 12.86 -7.88 -5.50
C ARG A 117 13.37 -6.78 -4.59
N THR A 118 14.44 -6.13 -5.03
CA THR A 118 15.03 -4.97 -4.38
C THR A 118 14.18 -3.74 -4.67
N HIS A 119 13.61 -3.13 -3.62
CA HIS A 119 12.72 -1.98 -3.70
C HIS A 119 12.59 -1.27 -2.34
N TRP A 120 11.95 -0.09 -2.35
CA TRP A 120 11.49 0.60 -1.16
C TRP A 120 9.98 0.82 -1.28
N ALA A 121 9.21 0.19 -0.40
CA ALA A 121 7.77 0.35 -0.28
C ALA A 121 7.38 1.09 1.01
N VAL A 122 6.20 1.69 0.99
CA VAL A 122 5.59 2.31 2.18
C VAL A 122 4.24 1.64 2.41
N LYS A 123 4.08 1.06 3.60
CA LYS A 123 2.90 0.26 3.96
C LYS A 123 2.04 1.02 4.94
N ASP A 124 0.72 1.01 4.75
CA ASP A 124 -0.22 1.60 5.71
C ASP A 124 -0.80 0.57 6.68
N VAL A 125 0.12 -0.01 7.46
CA VAL A 125 -0.17 -0.96 8.52
C VAL A 125 0.32 -0.40 9.86
N ASP A 126 -0.36 -0.78 10.94
CA ASP A 126 0.12 -0.57 12.30
C ASP A 126 1.20 -1.61 12.64
N LEU A 127 2.43 -1.34 12.21
CA LEU A 127 3.57 -2.23 12.43
C LEU A 127 3.73 -2.62 13.90
N SER A 128 3.49 -1.66 14.82
CA SER A 128 3.65 -1.92 16.26
C SER A 128 2.65 -2.94 16.78
N ARG A 129 1.41 -2.89 16.30
CA ARG A 129 0.34 -3.84 16.64
C ARG A 129 0.63 -5.24 16.08
N GLU A 130 0.98 -5.33 14.79
CA GLU A 130 1.15 -6.63 14.14
C GLU A 130 2.35 -7.41 14.70
N LEU A 131 3.43 -6.68 15.07
CA LEU A 131 4.62 -7.26 15.68
C LEU A 131 4.40 -7.83 17.09
N LEU A 132 3.31 -7.48 17.78
CA LEU A 132 2.96 -8.07 19.08
C LEU A 132 2.75 -9.58 18.99
N SER A 133 2.21 -10.08 17.87
CA SER A 133 2.00 -11.51 17.63
C SER A 133 3.30 -12.32 17.63
N LYS A 134 4.43 -11.66 17.34
CA LYS A 134 5.79 -12.24 17.34
C LYS A 134 6.56 -11.95 18.63
N GLY A 135 5.92 -11.29 19.61
CA GLY A 135 6.54 -10.88 20.87
C GLY A 135 7.57 -9.76 20.70
N VAL A 136 7.42 -8.93 19.67
CA VAL A 136 8.31 -7.80 19.40
C VAL A 136 7.62 -6.51 19.84
N LEU A 137 8.28 -5.76 20.74
CA LEU A 137 7.82 -4.46 21.22
C LEU A 137 8.65 -3.35 20.59
N LEU A 138 7.98 -2.41 19.94
CA LEU A 138 8.64 -1.23 19.39
C LEU A 138 8.81 -0.13 20.44
N PRO A 139 9.85 0.70 20.32
CA PRO A 139 10.02 1.89 21.16
C PRO A 139 8.80 2.81 21.12
N ALA A 140 8.51 3.50 22.23
CA ALA A 140 7.29 4.30 22.41
C ALA A 140 7.07 5.37 21.31
N GLN A 141 8.14 5.92 20.74
CA GLN A 141 8.05 6.89 19.65
C GLN A 141 7.48 6.29 18.35
N PHE A 142 7.49 4.95 18.19
CA PHE A 142 6.93 4.22 17.06
C PHE A 142 5.72 3.35 17.42
N ALA A 143 5.36 3.28 18.71
CA ALA A 143 4.09 2.70 19.13
C ALA A 143 2.95 3.58 18.61
N SER A 144 1.88 2.96 18.10
CA SER A 144 0.84 3.59 17.26
C SER A 144 0.52 5.04 17.64
N GLN A 145 0.93 5.97 16.76
CA GLN A 145 0.32 7.28 16.67
C GLN A 145 -1.08 7.06 16.10
N ARG A 146 -2.09 6.89 16.96
CA ARG A 146 -3.49 6.96 16.52
C ARG A 146 -3.69 8.30 15.82
N GLN A 147 -3.83 8.31 14.49
CA GLN A 147 -4.76 9.26 13.89
C GLN A 147 -6.16 8.80 14.33
N PRO A 148 -6.94 9.62 15.06
CA PRO A 148 -8.36 9.37 15.16
C PRO A 148 -8.89 9.43 13.73
N THR A 149 -9.34 8.32 13.17
CA THR A 149 -10.27 8.36 12.06
C THR A 149 -11.44 9.21 12.55
N ALA A 150 -11.57 10.42 12.00
CA ALA A 150 -12.73 11.25 12.21
C ALA A 150 -13.94 10.39 11.86
N GLY A 151 -14.67 9.95 12.88
CA GLY A 151 -15.85 9.14 12.72
C GLY A 151 -16.82 9.91 11.85
N ILE A 152 -17.08 9.42 10.64
CA ILE A 152 -18.26 9.82 9.89
C ILE A 152 -19.43 9.44 10.81
N PRO A 153 -20.25 10.39 11.30
CA PRO A 153 -21.43 10.03 12.06
C PRO A 153 -22.33 9.26 11.12
N ARG A 154 -22.47 7.96 11.37
CA ARG A 154 -23.49 7.11 10.75
C ARG A 154 -24.83 7.71 11.15
N VAL A 155 -25.45 8.48 10.25
CA VAL A 155 -26.83 8.93 10.39
C VAL A 155 -27.70 7.68 10.45
N VAL A 156 -28.08 7.28 11.65
CA VAL A 156 -29.12 6.28 11.86
C VAL A 156 -30.42 6.98 11.54
N ARG A 157 -30.99 6.73 10.35
CA ARG A 157 -32.35 7.16 10.04
C ARG A 157 -33.31 6.36 10.92
N SER A 158 -33.84 7.01 11.95
CA SER A 158 -34.98 6.52 12.71
C SER A 158 -36.16 6.33 11.76
N HIS A 159 -36.52 5.08 11.46
CA HIS A 159 -37.80 4.80 10.82
C HIS A 159 -38.89 4.94 11.89
N VAL A 160 -39.70 5.97 11.72
CA VAL A 160 -40.97 6.16 12.42
C VAL A 160 -41.87 4.97 12.07
N ILE A 161 -42.33 4.25 13.10
CA ILE A 161 -43.40 3.25 12.99
C ILE A 161 -44.70 4.04 12.74
N ILE A 162 -45.28 3.91 11.55
CA ILE A 162 -46.65 4.36 11.28
C ILE A 162 -47.52 3.10 11.20
N SER A 163 -48.49 3.00 12.12
CA SER A 163 -49.51 1.93 12.15
C SER A 163 -50.46 2.04 10.95
N PRO A 164 -51.02 0.93 10.45
CA PRO A 164 -51.92 0.94 9.30
C PRO A 164 -53.36 1.25 9.71
N VAL A 165 -54.04 2.07 8.89
CA VAL A 165 -55.51 2.20 8.86
C VAL A 165 -56.00 1.51 7.59
N GLU A 166 -56.85 0.50 7.74
CA GLU A 166 -57.58 -0.13 6.65
C GLU A 166 -58.81 0.67 6.23
N ALA A 167 -59.09 0.65 4.92
CA ALA A 167 -60.35 0.29 4.26
C ALA A 167 -60.76 1.26 3.15
N GLY A 168 -61.03 0.73 1.95
CA GLY A 168 -61.80 1.45 0.92
C GLY A 168 -61.59 1.07 -0.55
N HIS A 169 -62.09 -0.10 -0.94
CA HIS A 169 -62.70 -0.47 -2.24
C HIS A 169 -62.51 0.39 -3.52
N SER A 170 -62.11 -0.31 -4.59
CA SER A 170 -62.79 -0.43 -5.91
C SER A 170 -62.19 0.23 -7.17
N SER A 171 -62.10 -0.62 -8.21
CA SER A 171 -62.26 -0.38 -9.67
C SER A 171 -61.01 -0.24 -10.56
N LYS A 172 -60.80 -1.26 -11.41
CA LYS A 172 -60.04 -1.30 -12.70
C LYS A 172 -60.88 -0.66 -13.84
N PRO A 173 -60.40 -0.36 -15.10
CA PRO A 173 -59.49 -1.20 -15.93
C PRO A 173 -58.54 -0.52 -16.97
N GLU A 174 -57.73 -1.37 -17.66
CA GLU A 174 -57.11 -1.32 -19.02
C GLU A 174 -56.11 -0.20 -19.41
N SER A 175 -54.80 -0.48 -19.65
CA SER A 175 -54.09 -0.97 -20.89
C SER A 175 -53.58 0.17 -21.80
N PRO A 176 -52.57 0.02 -22.71
CA PRO A 176 -51.37 -0.83 -22.78
C PRO A 176 -50.04 -0.07 -23.17
N ILE A 177 -48.94 -0.83 -23.28
CA ILE A 177 -47.53 -0.50 -23.62
C ILE A 177 -47.39 0.11 -25.06
N PRO A 178 -46.28 0.78 -25.46
CA PRO A 178 -45.12 0.04 -26.01
C PRO A 178 -43.72 0.65 -25.75
N ARG A 179 -42.70 -0.23 -25.86
CA ARG A 179 -41.28 0.08 -26.07
C ARG A 179 -41.06 0.69 -27.45
N PRO A 180 -39.84 1.17 -27.74
CA PRO A 180 -39.20 0.69 -28.96
C PRO A 180 -37.79 0.12 -28.75
N HIS A 181 -37.61 -1.05 -29.34
CA HIS A 181 -36.35 -1.53 -29.92
C HIS A 181 -35.74 -0.46 -30.84
N ASN A 182 -34.41 -0.37 -30.88
CA ASN A 182 -33.73 -0.64 -32.14
C ASN A 182 -32.26 -1.00 -31.95
N ALA A 183 -31.90 -2.08 -32.64
CA ALA A 183 -30.58 -2.64 -32.80
C ALA A 183 -29.86 -1.97 -34.00
N ILE A 184 -28.55 -1.75 -33.84
CA ILE A 184 -27.40 -2.16 -34.70
C ILE A 184 -27.60 -2.02 -36.24
N PRO A 185 -26.66 -1.39 -36.99
CA PRO A 185 -25.58 -2.19 -37.58
C PRO A 185 -24.18 -1.58 -37.62
N VAL A 186 -23.25 -2.45 -37.22
CA VAL A 186 -21.88 -2.66 -37.70
C VAL A 186 -21.64 -2.16 -39.13
N ARG A 187 -20.59 -1.35 -39.34
CA ARG A 187 -19.85 -1.33 -40.62
C ARG A 187 -18.43 -1.81 -40.38
N ARG A 188 -18.22 -3.09 -40.71
CA ARG A 188 -16.95 -3.65 -41.17
C ARG A 188 -16.54 -2.91 -42.44
N VAL A 189 -15.30 -2.46 -42.50
CA VAL A 189 -14.57 -2.40 -43.78
C VAL A 189 -13.28 -3.18 -43.58
N ASN A 190 -13.29 -4.41 -44.07
CA ASN A 190 -12.10 -5.17 -44.41
C ASN A 190 -11.55 -4.63 -45.73
N ARG A 191 -10.23 -4.46 -45.86
CA ARG A 191 -9.39 -5.07 -46.91
C ARG A 191 -7.89 -4.66 -46.80
N PRO A 192 -6.96 -5.40 -47.44
CA PRO A 192 -5.91 -6.13 -46.71
C PRO A 192 -4.47 -5.90 -47.23
N TYR A 193 -3.48 -6.53 -46.56
CA TYR A 193 -2.26 -7.21 -47.06
C TYR A 193 -1.39 -6.45 -48.11
N LEU A 194 -0.07 -6.20 -47.98
CA LEU A 194 1.10 -7.09 -47.79
C LEU A 194 2.41 -6.28 -48.12
N PRO A 195 3.65 -6.83 -48.14
CA PRO A 195 4.64 -6.79 -47.05
C PRO A 195 6.00 -6.13 -47.41
N SER A 196 6.91 -6.17 -46.43
CA SER A 196 8.40 -6.25 -46.46
C SER A 196 9.23 -5.43 -47.46
N ASN A 197 10.14 -4.62 -46.90
CA ASN A 197 11.58 -4.76 -47.14
C ASN A 197 12.35 -4.39 -45.87
#